data_AF-A0A8T4IRN4-F1
#
_entry.id   AF-A0A8T4IRN4-F1
#
_cell.length_a   1.000
_cell.length_b   1.000
_cell.length_c   1.000
_cell.angle_alpha   90.00
_cell.angle_beta   90.00
_cell.angle_gamma   90.00
#
_symmetry.space_group_name_H-M   'P 1'
#
loop_
_entity.id
_entity.type
_entity.pdbx_description
1 polymer ?
#
loop_
_entity_poly.entity_id
_entity_poly.type
_entity_poly.pdbx_seq_one_letter_code
_entity_poly.pdbx_strand_id
1 'polypeptide(L)'
;MSNVPASTLNNGRTMPQLGFGVFQVPDDEAATAVTAALEAGYRSIDTAALYANEKGTGAAIAGSGIPRDEVFVTTKLWNTEQGYDSTLRAFDESLAKLGMDYVDLYLIHWPLPARDLYVETWRAFEKIYEEGRAKSIGVSNFQPAHLQRLFDESGIVPAVNQIELHPRLQQDALRAFDAEHGIATEAWSPLGRGNGVLDTAAVTQAAEKHGKSPAQIVLRWHIQLGNVVIPKSVTPSRIKENIDVF
;
A
#
# COMPACT_ATOMS: atom_id res chain seq x y z
N MET A 1 -3.14 21.30 2.95
CA MET A 1 -1.92 20.48 2.71
C MET A 1 -1.91 19.36 3.74
N SER A 2 -1.48 18.15 3.35
CA SER A 2 -1.44 17.00 4.25
C SER A 2 -0.30 17.15 5.27
N ASN A 3 -0.55 16.78 6.53
CA ASN A 3 0.48 16.76 7.59
C ASN A 3 1.24 15.42 7.63
N VAL A 4 0.94 14.49 6.72
CA VAL A 4 1.57 13.17 6.65
C VAL A 4 3.02 13.32 6.15
N PRO A 5 4.03 12.86 6.89
CA PRO A 5 5.43 12.84 6.45
C PRO A 5 5.61 12.01 5.18
N ALA A 6 6.61 12.37 4.39
CA ALA A 6 7.01 11.62 3.21
C ALA A 6 8.14 10.63 3.55
N SER A 7 8.06 9.41 3.00
CA SER A 7 9.13 8.42 2.96
C SER A 7 9.79 8.45 1.58
N THR A 8 11.12 8.47 1.53
CA THR A 8 11.87 8.42 0.25
C THR A 8 12.11 6.97 -0.12
N LEU A 9 11.70 6.59 -1.34
CA LEU A 9 11.90 5.26 -1.91
C LEU A 9 13.28 5.16 -2.57
N ASN A 10 13.77 3.94 -2.83
CA ASN A 10 15.08 3.69 -3.46
C ASN A 10 15.24 4.28 -4.88
N ASN A 11 14.15 4.64 -5.55
CA ASN A 11 14.15 5.32 -6.84
C ASN A 11 14.10 6.86 -6.72
N GLY A 12 14.27 7.41 -5.51
CA GLY A 12 14.30 8.85 -5.22
C GLY A 12 12.93 9.53 -5.15
N ARG A 13 11.84 8.81 -5.41
CA ARG A 13 10.48 9.34 -5.26
C ARG A 13 10.04 9.34 -3.79
N THR A 14 9.07 10.18 -3.48
CA THR A 14 8.46 10.25 -2.15
C THR A 14 7.07 9.61 -2.13
N MET A 15 6.78 8.88 -1.06
CA MET A 15 5.47 8.29 -0.77
C MET A 15 4.97 8.81 0.59
N PRO A 16 3.69 9.20 0.75
CA PRO A 16 3.15 9.50 2.07
C PRO A 16 3.27 8.28 3.02
N GLN A 17 3.80 8.49 4.22
CA GLN A 17 4.04 7.40 5.18
C GLN A 17 2.74 6.80 5.73
N LEU A 18 1.62 7.51 5.59
CA LEU A 18 0.29 7.02 5.93
C LEU A 18 -0.63 7.12 4.71
N GLY A 19 -1.19 5.98 4.30
CA GLY A 19 -2.17 5.88 3.23
C GLY A 19 -3.50 5.30 3.70
N PHE A 20 -4.43 5.16 2.76
CA PHE A 20 -5.77 4.65 3.01
C PHE A 20 -6.03 3.42 2.14
N GLY A 21 -6.25 2.26 2.78
CA GLY A 21 -6.53 1.00 2.09
C GLY A 21 -8.02 0.81 1.78
N VAL A 22 -8.32 0.34 0.57
CA VAL A 22 -9.70 0.13 0.06
C VAL A 22 -10.09 -1.36 0.03
N PHE A 23 -9.48 -2.20 0.88
CA PHE A 23 -9.77 -3.64 0.93
C PHE A 23 -11.19 -3.92 1.46
N GLN A 24 -11.91 -4.87 0.86
CA GLN A 24 -13.28 -5.25 1.27
C GLN A 24 -14.21 -4.02 1.37
N VAL A 25 -14.19 -3.19 0.34
CA VAL A 25 -15.16 -2.10 0.13
C VAL A 25 -15.75 -2.34 -1.26
N PRO A 26 -17.07 -2.53 -1.38
CA PRO A 26 -17.74 -2.59 -2.68
C PRO A 26 -17.42 -1.38 -3.57
N ASP A 27 -17.45 -1.54 -4.89
CA ASP A 27 -17.10 -0.47 -5.85
C ASP A 27 -17.98 0.79 -5.70
N ASP A 28 -19.27 0.59 -5.43
CA ASP A 28 -20.26 1.66 -5.19
C ASP A 28 -20.05 2.39 -3.85
N GLU A 29 -19.42 1.75 -2.87
CA GLU A 29 -19.03 2.36 -1.59
C GLU A 29 -17.61 2.96 -1.61
N ALA A 30 -16.73 2.47 -2.49
CA ALA A 30 -15.34 2.89 -2.56
C ALA A 30 -15.22 4.39 -2.84
N ALA A 31 -16.08 4.94 -3.69
CA ALA A 31 -16.07 6.37 -3.98
C ALA A 31 -16.34 7.22 -2.73
N THR A 32 -17.27 6.79 -1.88
CA THR A 32 -17.60 7.48 -0.63
C THR A 32 -16.45 7.40 0.37
N ALA A 33 -15.87 6.21 0.54
CA ALA A 33 -14.77 5.98 1.48
C ALA A 33 -13.49 6.75 1.08
N VAL A 34 -13.14 6.73 -0.21
CA VAL A 34 -11.98 7.45 -0.75
C VAL A 34 -12.20 8.97 -0.68
N THR A 35 -13.39 9.47 -1.01
CA THR A 35 -13.71 10.90 -0.84
C THR A 35 -13.52 11.34 0.61
N ALA A 36 -14.07 10.58 1.56
CA ALA A 36 -13.91 10.89 2.99
C ALA A 36 -12.44 10.88 3.44
N ALA A 37 -11.60 9.99 2.89
CA ALA A 37 -10.17 9.98 3.15
C ALA A 37 -9.46 11.21 2.57
N LEU A 38 -9.75 11.57 1.32
CA LEU A 38 -9.16 12.75 0.68
C LEU A 38 -9.53 14.05 1.40
N GLU A 39 -10.79 14.19 1.84
CA GLU A 39 -11.29 15.30 2.67
C GLU A 39 -10.63 15.33 4.05
N ALA A 40 -10.34 14.17 4.64
CA ALA A 40 -9.60 14.07 5.90
C ALA A 40 -8.11 14.40 5.77
N GLY A 41 -7.60 14.54 4.54
CA GLY A 41 -6.21 14.94 4.26
C GLY A 41 -5.29 13.81 3.84
N TYR A 42 -5.81 12.59 3.60
CA TYR A 42 -5.03 11.52 2.97
C TYR A 42 -4.62 11.92 1.56
N ARG A 43 -3.41 11.52 1.17
CA ARG A 43 -2.87 11.69 -0.18
C ARG A 43 -2.22 10.41 -0.71
N SER A 44 -2.38 9.28 -0.03
CA SER A 44 -1.99 7.96 -0.52
C SER A 44 -3.20 7.03 -0.45
N ILE A 45 -3.59 6.46 -1.59
CA ILE A 45 -4.75 5.58 -1.74
C ILE A 45 -4.28 4.23 -2.27
N ASP A 46 -4.55 3.16 -1.52
CA ASP A 46 -4.16 1.79 -1.85
C ASP A 46 -5.37 0.92 -2.18
N THR A 47 -5.41 0.42 -3.42
CA THR A 47 -6.40 -0.57 -3.88
C THR A 47 -5.69 -1.76 -4.55
N ALA A 48 -6.42 -2.68 -5.18
CA ALA A 48 -5.91 -3.77 -5.99
C ALA A 48 -6.96 -4.23 -7.00
N ALA A 49 -6.53 -4.77 -8.14
CA ALA A 49 -7.45 -5.32 -9.15
C ALA A 49 -8.40 -6.38 -8.57
N LEU A 50 -7.92 -7.23 -7.65
CA LEU A 50 -8.74 -8.23 -6.95
C LEU A 50 -9.93 -7.62 -6.20
N TYR A 51 -9.77 -6.41 -5.64
CA TYR A 51 -10.79 -5.80 -4.80
C TYR A 51 -11.99 -5.34 -5.63
N ALA A 52 -11.84 -5.31 -6.96
CA ALA A 52 -12.87 -4.97 -7.93
C ALA A 52 -13.51 -3.60 -7.68
N ASN A 53 -12.76 -2.67 -7.10
CA ASN A 53 -13.23 -1.33 -6.72
C ASN A 53 -12.36 -0.18 -7.29
N GLU A 54 -11.57 -0.47 -8.32
CA GLU A 54 -10.71 0.51 -9.00
C GLU A 54 -11.54 1.61 -9.68
N LYS A 55 -12.75 1.32 -10.15
CA LYS A 55 -13.63 2.32 -10.80
C LYS A 55 -14.13 3.36 -9.83
N GLY A 56 -14.67 2.93 -8.69
CA GLY A 56 -15.11 3.82 -7.61
C GLY A 56 -13.96 4.61 -7.02
N THR A 57 -12.79 3.97 -6.86
CA THR A 57 -11.56 4.64 -6.42
C THR A 57 -11.14 5.75 -7.39
N GLY A 58 -11.09 5.44 -8.68
CA GLY A 58 -10.76 6.39 -9.74
C GLY A 58 -11.74 7.56 -9.82
N ALA A 59 -13.04 7.26 -9.76
CA ALA A 59 -14.10 8.27 -9.78
C ALA A 59 -14.00 9.25 -8.60
N ALA A 60 -13.71 8.77 -7.38
CA ALA A 60 -13.51 9.64 -6.23
C ALA A 60 -12.28 10.54 -6.36
N ILE A 61 -11.16 10.00 -6.86
CA ILE A 61 -9.94 10.80 -7.07
C ILE A 61 -10.20 11.88 -8.12
N ALA A 62 -10.80 11.52 -9.26
CA ALA A 62 -11.15 12.47 -10.32
C ALA A 62 -12.15 13.55 -9.85
N GLY A 63 -13.13 13.17 -9.02
CA GLY A 63 -14.14 14.07 -8.47
C GLY A 63 -13.66 14.93 -7.28
N SER A 64 -12.48 14.66 -6.72
CA SER A 64 -11.99 15.31 -5.50
C SER A 64 -11.59 16.77 -5.68
N GLY A 65 -11.31 17.20 -6.92
CA GLY A 65 -10.73 18.51 -7.22
C GLY A 65 -9.26 18.67 -6.80
N ILE A 66 -8.61 17.62 -6.31
CA ILE A 66 -7.18 17.60 -5.97
C ILE A 66 -6.39 17.30 -7.26
N PRO A 67 -5.31 18.06 -7.57
CA PRO A 67 -4.43 17.72 -8.69
C PRO A 67 -3.93 16.27 -8.61
N ARG A 68 -3.94 15.55 -9.74
CA ARG A 68 -3.60 14.11 -9.76
C ARG A 68 -2.19 13.84 -9.23
N ASP A 69 -1.24 14.74 -9.49
CA ASP A 69 0.14 14.67 -9.01
C ASP A 69 0.32 14.93 -7.50
N GLU A 70 -0.74 15.38 -6.81
CA GLU A 70 -0.76 15.47 -5.36
C GLU A 70 -1.33 14.21 -4.67
N VAL A 71 -1.85 13.23 -5.43
CA VAL A 71 -2.40 11.98 -4.89
C VAL A 71 -1.53 10.80 -5.31
N PHE A 72 -0.95 10.10 -4.36
CA PHE A 72 -0.21 8.86 -4.57
C PHE A 72 -1.19 7.68 -4.69
N VAL A 73 -1.23 7.00 -5.84
CA VAL A 73 -2.16 5.88 -6.09
C VAL A 73 -1.40 4.58 -6.23
N THR A 74 -1.79 3.59 -5.42
CA THR A 74 -1.29 2.21 -5.48
C THR A 74 -2.39 1.26 -5.97
N THR A 75 -2.07 0.41 -6.94
CA THR A 75 -2.88 -0.78 -7.27
C THR A 75 -1.98 -2.01 -7.42
N LYS A 76 -2.57 -3.20 -7.57
CA LYS A 76 -1.84 -4.49 -7.52
C LYS A 76 -2.31 -5.44 -8.60
N LEU A 77 -1.34 -6.12 -9.23
CA LEU A 77 -1.58 -7.22 -10.14
C LEU A 77 -2.13 -8.43 -9.38
N TRP A 78 -3.30 -8.94 -9.79
CA TRP A 78 -3.83 -10.14 -9.19
C TRP A 78 -3.14 -11.41 -9.69
N ASN A 79 -3.13 -12.41 -8.80
CA ASN A 79 -2.54 -13.72 -8.97
C ASN A 79 -2.83 -14.37 -10.33
N THR A 80 -4.06 -14.33 -10.84
CA THR A 80 -4.44 -15.00 -12.10
C THR A 80 -3.73 -14.40 -13.31
N GLU A 81 -3.31 -13.14 -13.23
CA GLU A 81 -2.75 -12.37 -14.33
C GLU A 81 -1.22 -12.37 -14.38
N GLN A 82 -0.54 -13.12 -13.50
CA GLN A 82 0.92 -13.28 -13.55
C GLN A 82 1.40 -13.92 -14.86
N GLY A 83 2.60 -13.49 -15.30
CA GLY A 83 3.17 -13.74 -16.63
C GLY A 83 3.43 -12.42 -17.36
N TYR A 84 4.35 -12.39 -18.33
CA TYR A 84 4.82 -11.13 -18.92
C TYR A 84 3.70 -10.38 -19.64
N ASP A 85 3.14 -10.97 -20.70
CA ASP A 85 2.12 -10.31 -21.53
C ASP A 85 0.77 -10.16 -20.80
N SER A 86 0.42 -11.09 -19.91
CA SER A 86 -0.81 -10.99 -19.11
C SER A 86 -0.73 -9.82 -18.13
N THR A 87 0.44 -9.59 -17.54
CA THR A 87 0.67 -8.44 -16.66
C THR A 87 0.49 -7.11 -17.39
N LEU A 88 1.03 -6.99 -18.61
CA LEU A 88 0.88 -5.78 -19.42
C LEU A 88 -0.60 -5.49 -19.71
N ARG A 89 -1.37 -6.51 -20.13
CA ARG A 89 -2.82 -6.36 -20.37
C ARG A 89 -3.60 -6.03 -19.10
N ALA A 90 -3.30 -6.69 -17.99
CA ALA A 90 -3.97 -6.45 -16.71
C ALA A 90 -3.68 -5.04 -16.18
N PHE A 91 -2.47 -4.52 -16.41
CA PHE A 91 -2.12 -3.16 -16.06
C PHE A 91 -2.89 -2.13 -16.89
N ASP A 92 -3.02 -2.34 -18.20
CA ASP A 92 -3.86 -1.51 -19.07
C ASP A 92 -5.32 -1.48 -18.58
N GLU A 93 -5.85 -2.64 -18.17
CA GLU A 93 -7.20 -2.74 -17.62
C GLU A 93 -7.35 -1.98 -16.30
N SER A 94 -6.38 -2.08 -15.38
CA SER A 94 -6.36 -1.32 -14.13
C SER A 94 -6.36 0.19 -14.38
N LEU A 95 -5.52 0.68 -15.30
CA LEU A 95 -5.49 2.11 -15.67
C LEU A 95 -6.80 2.58 -16.28
N ALA A 96 -7.41 1.77 -17.15
CA ALA A 96 -8.72 2.06 -17.73
C ALA A 96 -9.83 2.12 -16.67
N LYS A 97 -9.82 1.22 -15.68
CA LYS A 97 -10.77 1.23 -14.57
C LYS A 97 -10.57 2.44 -13.66
N LEU A 98 -9.32 2.76 -13.32
CA LEU A 98 -8.98 3.93 -12.51
C LEU A 98 -9.24 5.26 -13.24
N GLY A 99 -9.28 5.25 -14.58
CA GLY A 99 -9.37 6.46 -15.40
C GLY A 99 -8.10 7.31 -15.31
N MET A 100 -6.93 6.66 -15.33
CA MET A 100 -5.63 7.30 -15.15
C MET A 100 -4.64 6.87 -16.23
N ASP A 101 -3.66 7.73 -16.54
CA ASP A 101 -2.55 7.40 -17.45
C ASP A 101 -1.38 6.70 -16.73
N TYR A 102 -1.33 6.85 -15.39
CA TYR A 102 -0.29 6.25 -14.56
C TYR A 102 -0.77 5.96 -13.14
N VAL A 103 -0.04 5.07 -12.47
CA VAL A 103 -0.09 4.88 -11.00
C VAL A 103 1.25 5.23 -10.37
N ASP A 104 1.23 5.60 -9.10
CA ASP A 104 2.45 5.99 -8.38
C ASP A 104 3.23 4.76 -7.91
N LEU A 105 2.52 3.67 -7.61
CA LEU A 105 3.06 2.38 -7.23
C LEU A 105 2.23 1.24 -7.83
N TYR A 106 2.88 0.27 -8.46
CA TYR A 106 2.24 -0.98 -8.88
C TYR A 106 2.90 -2.18 -8.18
N LEU A 107 2.09 -3.07 -7.61
CA LEU A 107 2.58 -4.18 -6.79
C LEU A 107 2.22 -5.56 -7.36
N ILE A 108 3.15 -6.52 -7.33
CA ILE A 108 2.79 -7.95 -7.43
C ILE A 108 2.10 -8.34 -6.13
N HIS A 109 0.84 -8.76 -6.18
CA HIS A 109 0.05 -8.96 -4.96
C HIS A 109 0.52 -10.16 -4.11
N TRP A 110 0.97 -11.25 -4.73
CA TRP A 110 1.55 -12.42 -4.06
C TRP A 110 2.63 -13.08 -4.93
N PRO A 111 3.68 -13.67 -4.35
CA PRO A 111 4.75 -14.31 -5.13
C PRO A 111 4.32 -15.62 -5.81
N LEU A 112 3.34 -16.36 -5.26
CA LEU A 112 2.90 -17.66 -5.78
C LEU A 112 4.04 -18.57 -6.31
N PRO A 113 5.03 -18.93 -5.48
CA PRO A 113 6.25 -19.61 -5.94
C PRO A 113 5.97 -20.94 -6.68
N ALA A 114 4.88 -21.63 -6.36
CA ALA A 114 4.47 -22.87 -7.04
C ALA A 114 4.07 -22.67 -8.52
N ARG A 115 3.69 -21.44 -8.93
CA ARG A 115 3.43 -21.11 -10.33
C ARG A 115 4.69 -20.71 -11.09
N ASP A 116 5.74 -20.31 -10.38
CA ASP A 116 7.02 -19.92 -10.95
C ASP A 116 6.98 -18.75 -11.96
N LEU A 117 6.03 -17.82 -11.81
CA LEU A 117 5.81 -16.71 -12.76
C LEU A 117 6.19 -15.32 -12.23
N TYR A 118 6.53 -15.17 -10.96
CA TYR A 118 6.73 -13.83 -10.39
C TYR A 118 7.98 -13.11 -10.91
N VAL A 119 9.02 -13.83 -11.34
CA VAL A 119 10.21 -13.23 -12.00
C VAL A 119 9.83 -12.71 -13.38
N GLU A 120 9.08 -13.49 -14.16
CA GLU A 120 8.58 -13.08 -15.47
C GLU A 120 7.62 -11.88 -15.36
N THR A 121 6.76 -11.91 -14.35
CA THR A 121 5.87 -10.79 -13.98
C THR A 121 6.67 -9.54 -13.63
N TRP A 122 7.77 -9.70 -12.89
CA TRP A 122 8.63 -8.57 -12.51
C TRP A 122 9.28 -7.91 -13.72
N ARG A 123 9.68 -8.68 -14.74
CA ARG A 123 10.18 -8.10 -16.00
C ARG A 123 9.12 -7.25 -16.73
N ALA A 124 7.84 -7.62 -16.65
CA ALA A 124 6.77 -6.77 -17.16
C ALA A 124 6.61 -5.49 -16.32
N PHE A 125 6.81 -5.55 -15.01
CA PHE A 125 6.83 -4.37 -14.13
C PHE A 125 8.00 -3.44 -14.47
N GLU A 126 9.19 -3.99 -14.73
CA GLU A 126 10.35 -3.20 -15.18
C GLU A 126 10.03 -2.44 -16.47
N LYS A 127 9.42 -3.11 -17.46
CA LYS A 127 8.93 -2.44 -18.68
C LYS A 127 7.91 -1.34 -18.40
N ILE A 128 6.90 -1.60 -17.56
CA ILE A 128 5.88 -0.61 -17.18
C ILE A 128 6.51 0.61 -16.48
N TYR A 129 7.54 0.38 -15.67
CA TYR A 129 8.30 1.41 -14.98
C TYR A 129 9.16 2.23 -15.94
N GLU A 130 9.89 1.59 -16.86
CA GLU A 130 10.69 2.24 -17.89
C GLU A 130 9.84 3.10 -18.84
N GLU A 131 8.62 2.66 -19.16
CA GLU A 131 7.63 3.45 -19.91
C GLU A 131 7.02 4.60 -19.09
N GLY A 132 7.34 4.69 -17.80
CA GLY A 132 6.87 5.74 -16.89
C GLY A 132 5.39 5.63 -16.51
N ARG A 133 4.75 4.48 -16.78
CA ARG A 133 3.31 4.27 -16.54
C ARG A 133 3.03 3.81 -15.11
N ALA A 134 3.98 3.15 -14.47
CA ALA A 134 4.06 3.09 -13.01
C ALA A 134 5.27 3.91 -12.55
N LYS A 135 5.09 4.84 -11.61
CA LYS A 135 6.21 5.70 -11.17
C LYS A 135 7.16 4.99 -10.21
N SER A 136 6.69 3.93 -9.58
CA SER A 136 7.46 2.98 -8.78
C SER A 136 6.85 1.60 -8.95
N ILE A 137 7.68 0.56 -8.80
CA ILE A 137 7.24 -0.84 -8.80
C ILE A 137 7.67 -1.51 -7.52
N GLY A 138 6.83 -2.41 -7.01
CA GLY A 138 7.07 -3.10 -5.76
C GLY A 138 6.37 -4.44 -5.70
N VAL A 139 6.42 -5.05 -4.53
CA VAL A 139 5.83 -6.37 -4.28
C VAL A 139 4.97 -6.35 -3.02
N SER A 140 4.16 -7.38 -2.84
CA SER A 140 3.38 -7.60 -1.63
C SER A 140 3.48 -9.05 -1.19
N ASN A 141 3.66 -9.25 0.11
CA ASN A 141 3.78 -10.57 0.75
C ASN A 141 5.01 -11.39 0.30
N PHE A 142 6.06 -10.71 -0.16
CA PHE A 142 7.31 -11.38 -0.50
C PHE A 142 8.12 -11.65 0.76
N GLN A 143 8.85 -12.76 0.73
CA GLN A 143 9.73 -13.22 1.79
C GLN A 143 11.19 -13.12 1.28
N PRO A 144 12.21 -13.19 2.16
CA PRO A 144 13.60 -12.95 1.75
C PRO A 144 14.05 -13.83 0.57
N ALA A 145 13.65 -15.11 0.54
CA ALA A 145 13.97 -16.01 -0.57
C ALA A 145 13.35 -15.58 -1.91
N HIS A 146 12.14 -15.00 -1.91
CA HIS A 146 11.49 -14.49 -3.12
C HIS A 146 12.18 -13.20 -3.60
N LEU A 147 12.54 -12.31 -2.67
CA LEU A 147 13.24 -11.06 -2.98
C LEU A 147 14.64 -11.33 -3.51
N GLN A 148 15.39 -12.24 -2.88
CA GLN A 148 16.72 -12.63 -3.35
C GLN A 148 16.68 -13.13 -4.79
N ARG A 149 15.69 -13.98 -5.12
CA ARG A 149 15.53 -14.46 -6.48
C ARG A 149 15.25 -13.33 -7.48
N LEU A 150 14.46 -12.33 -7.11
CA LEU A 150 14.29 -11.14 -7.96
C LEU A 150 15.63 -10.43 -8.17
N PHE A 151 16.45 -10.25 -7.14
CA PHE A 151 17.77 -9.61 -7.28
C PHE A 151 18.72 -10.40 -8.18
N ASP A 152 18.66 -11.73 -8.10
CA ASP A 152 19.54 -12.60 -8.89
C ASP A 152 19.12 -12.67 -10.37
N GLU A 153 17.83 -12.48 -10.67
CA GLU A 153 17.25 -12.73 -12.00
C GLU A 153 16.66 -11.49 -12.71
N SER A 154 16.72 -10.31 -12.07
CA SER A 154 16.19 -9.04 -12.59
C SER A 154 17.06 -7.84 -12.19
N GLY A 155 16.78 -6.66 -12.76
CA GLY A 155 17.64 -5.49 -12.62
C GLY A 155 17.17 -4.45 -11.61
N ILE A 156 15.87 -4.42 -11.29
CA ILE A 156 15.29 -3.39 -10.44
C ILE A 156 14.91 -3.96 -9.06
N VAL A 157 15.48 -3.36 -8.01
CA VAL A 157 15.09 -3.65 -6.63
C VAL A 157 13.69 -3.08 -6.36
N PRO A 158 12.74 -3.86 -5.82
CA PRO A 158 11.41 -3.36 -5.46
C PRO A 158 11.48 -2.11 -4.58
N ALA A 159 10.71 -1.07 -4.89
CA ALA A 159 10.68 0.13 -4.07
C ALA A 159 9.97 -0.11 -2.73
N VAL A 160 9.00 -1.01 -2.72
CA VAL A 160 8.14 -1.32 -1.57
C VAL A 160 7.92 -2.84 -1.48
N ASN A 161 7.90 -3.36 -0.25
CA ASN A 161 7.34 -4.67 0.08
C ASN A 161 6.16 -4.48 1.05
N GLN A 162 4.94 -4.68 0.55
CA GLN A 162 3.72 -4.50 1.32
C GLN A 162 3.33 -5.81 2.02
N ILE A 163 3.38 -5.87 3.36
CA ILE A 163 3.25 -7.11 4.14
C ILE A 163 2.28 -6.97 5.33
N GLU A 164 1.75 -8.09 5.82
CA GLU A 164 0.97 -8.07 7.07
C GLU A 164 1.91 -7.72 8.20
N LEU A 165 1.62 -6.62 8.89
CA LEU A 165 2.43 -6.18 10.01
C LEU A 165 1.55 -5.49 11.03
N HIS A 166 1.66 -5.91 12.28
CA HIS A 166 0.98 -5.32 13.43
C HIS A 166 1.72 -5.73 14.72
N PRO A 167 1.41 -5.19 15.91
CA PRO A 167 2.15 -5.51 17.14
C PRO A 167 2.27 -7.01 17.48
N ARG A 168 1.30 -7.84 17.06
CA ARG A 168 1.33 -9.31 17.21
C ARG A 168 2.07 -10.08 16.09
N LEU A 169 2.53 -9.41 15.04
CA LEU A 169 3.27 -9.95 13.90
C LEU A 169 4.18 -8.83 13.35
N GLN A 170 5.29 -8.59 14.04
CA GLN A 170 6.11 -7.38 13.82
C GLN A 170 7.07 -7.48 12.63
N GLN A 171 7.24 -8.68 12.06
CA GLN A 171 8.05 -8.94 10.87
C GLN A 171 9.52 -8.49 11.00
N ASP A 172 10.12 -8.59 12.19
CA ASP A 172 11.43 -7.98 12.48
C ASP A 172 12.52 -8.38 11.49
N ALA A 173 12.63 -9.68 11.17
CA ALA A 173 13.61 -10.19 10.23
C ALA A 173 13.36 -9.71 8.80
N LEU A 174 12.10 -9.66 8.36
CA LEU A 174 11.75 -9.19 7.02
C LEU A 174 11.92 -7.69 6.87
N ARG A 175 11.57 -6.90 7.90
CA ARG A 175 11.85 -5.45 7.93
C ARG A 175 13.34 -5.15 7.89
N ALA A 176 14.15 -5.92 8.60
CA ALA A 176 15.60 -5.76 8.56
C ALA A 176 16.15 -6.06 7.15
N PHE A 177 15.66 -7.14 6.52
CA PHE A 177 16.02 -7.48 5.14
C PHE A 177 15.60 -6.40 4.15
N ASP A 178 14.36 -5.92 4.24
CA ASP A 178 13.84 -4.83 3.39
C ASP A 178 14.74 -3.58 3.54
N ALA A 179 15.05 -3.18 4.77
CA ALA A 179 15.89 -2.01 5.05
C ALA A 179 17.32 -2.15 4.52
N GLU A 180 17.94 -3.32 4.65
CA GLU A 180 19.29 -3.62 4.13
C GLU A 180 19.36 -3.43 2.60
N HIS A 181 18.27 -3.71 1.89
CA HIS A 181 18.18 -3.61 0.44
C HIS A 181 17.50 -2.32 -0.04
N GLY A 182 17.23 -1.36 0.86
CA GLY A 182 16.58 -0.09 0.53
C GLY A 182 15.11 -0.22 0.11
N ILE A 183 14.45 -1.32 0.46
CA ILE A 183 13.02 -1.55 0.22
C ILE A 183 12.24 -0.91 1.37
N ALA A 184 11.23 -0.11 1.06
CA ALA A 184 10.32 0.39 2.09
C ALA A 184 9.34 -0.70 2.51
N THR A 185 9.25 -0.99 3.81
CA THR A 185 8.18 -1.85 4.34
C THR A 185 6.88 -1.06 4.42
N GLU A 186 5.82 -1.56 3.78
CA GLU A 186 4.47 -1.03 3.89
C GLU A 186 3.56 -2.01 4.63
N ALA A 187 2.96 -1.58 5.74
CA ALA A 187 2.17 -2.42 6.63
C ALA A 187 0.69 -2.44 6.22
N TRP A 188 0.20 -3.60 5.76
CA TRP A 188 -1.23 -3.85 5.59
C TRP A 188 -1.83 -4.51 6.84
N SER A 189 -3.12 -4.23 7.08
CA SER A 189 -3.84 -4.60 8.33
C SER A 189 -3.10 -4.23 9.62
N PRO A 190 -2.65 -2.97 9.77
CA PRO A 190 -1.89 -2.53 10.93
C PRO A 190 -2.59 -2.72 12.27
N LEU A 191 -3.93 -2.73 12.26
CA LEU A 191 -4.77 -2.89 13.46
C LEU A 191 -5.15 -4.36 13.74
N GLY A 192 -4.56 -5.33 13.01
CA GLY A 192 -4.70 -6.76 13.27
C GLY A 192 -6.07 -7.38 12.93
N ARG A 193 -6.91 -6.73 12.10
CA ARG A 193 -8.22 -7.26 11.67
C ARG A 193 -9.12 -7.73 12.83
N GLY A 194 -9.06 -7.07 13.99
CA GLY A 194 -9.86 -7.45 15.16
C GLY A 194 -9.32 -8.65 15.94
N ASN A 195 -8.07 -9.08 15.71
CA ASN A 195 -7.40 -10.15 16.46
C ASN A 195 -6.97 -9.76 17.88
N GLY A 196 -7.57 -8.72 18.46
CA GLY A 196 -7.26 -8.23 19.82
C GLY A 196 -6.00 -7.39 19.96
N VAL A 197 -5.33 -6.99 18.86
CA VAL A 197 -4.18 -6.05 18.91
C VAL A 197 -4.50 -4.79 19.74
N LEU A 198 -5.69 -4.21 19.53
CA LEU A 198 -6.12 -2.97 20.17
C LEU A 198 -6.43 -3.12 21.66
N ASP A 199 -6.71 -4.35 22.11
CA ASP A 199 -7.13 -4.65 23.48
C ASP A 199 -5.95 -5.06 24.37
N THR A 200 -4.74 -5.17 23.81
CA THR A 200 -3.55 -5.55 24.57
C THR A 200 -3.20 -4.50 25.61
N ALA A 201 -2.81 -4.95 26.81
CA ALA A 201 -2.53 -4.06 27.94
C ALA A 201 -1.48 -2.98 27.60
N ALA A 202 -0.45 -3.31 26.81
CA ALA A 202 0.55 -2.34 26.39
C ALA A 202 -0.03 -1.23 25.50
N VAL A 203 -0.95 -1.56 24.60
CA VAL A 203 -1.61 -0.59 23.72
C VAL A 203 -2.60 0.26 24.50
N THR A 204 -3.45 -0.33 25.34
CA THR A 204 -4.46 0.41 26.11
C THR A 204 -3.82 1.33 27.16
N GLN A 205 -2.78 0.88 27.86
CA GLN A 205 -2.05 1.74 28.81
C GLN A 205 -1.34 2.91 28.12
N ALA A 206 -0.78 2.69 26.92
CA ALA A 206 -0.20 3.77 26.13
C ALA A 206 -1.28 4.75 25.63
N ALA A 207 -2.44 4.25 25.21
CA ALA A 207 -3.58 5.04 24.78
C ALA A 207 -4.07 5.98 25.90
N GLU A 208 -4.27 5.43 27.10
CA GLU A 208 -4.63 6.20 28.31
C GLU A 208 -3.57 7.26 28.65
N LYS A 209 -2.29 6.87 28.67
CA LYS A 209 -1.18 7.77 29.00
C LYS A 209 -1.10 8.97 28.05
N HIS A 210 -1.42 8.77 26.78
CA HIS A 210 -1.30 9.81 25.74
C HIS A 210 -2.62 10.51 25.42
N GLY A 211 -3.75 10.11 26.01
CA GLY A 211 -5.07 10.65 25.70
C GLY A 211 -5.46 10.44 24.23
N LYS A 212 -5.06 9.30 23.65
CA LYS A 212 -5.29 8.91 22.25
C LYS A 212 -5.98 7.56 22.21
N SER A 213 -6.54 7.17 21.07
CA SER A 213 -7.18 5.85 20.94
C SER A 213 -6.15 4.73 20.72
N PRO A 214 -6.49 3.46 21.05
CA PRO A 214 -5.66 2.31 20.73
C PRO A 214 -5.21 2.24 19.26
N ALA A 215 -6.09 2.62 18.32
CA ALA A 215 -5.77 2.64 16.90
C ALA A 215 -4.68 3.67 16.59
N GLN A 216 -4.79 4.89 17.14
CA GLN A 216 -3.78 5.93 16.99
C GLN A 216 -2.42 5.51 17.56
N ILE A 217 -2.41 4.82 18.71
CA ILE A 217 -1.16 4.28 19.29
C ILE A 217 -0.49 3.28 18.36
N VAL A 218 -1.25 2.33 17.81
CA VAL A 218 -0.69 1.31 16.91
C VAL A 218 -0.20 1.94 15.61
N LEU A 219 -0.96 2.87 15.03
CA LEU A 219 -0.53 3.58 13.83
C LEU A 219 0.72 4.43 14.10
N ARG A 220 0.79 5.14 15.23
CA ARG A 220 1.99 5.90 15.62
C ARG A 220 3.20 4.98 15.80
N TRP A 221 3.01 3.78 16.35
CA TRP A 221 4.07 2.78 16.45
C TRP A 221 4.62 2.38 15.07
N HIS A 222 3.76 2.15 14.06
CA HIS A 222 4.22 1.91 12.69
C HIS A 222 5.05 3.08 12.13
N ILE A 223 4.54 4.31 12.29
CA ILE A 223 5.23 5.53 11.84
C ILE A 223 6.63 5.63 12.48
N GLN A 224 6.74 5.37 13.78
CA GLN A 224 8.02 5.41 14.51
C GLN A 224 8.97 4.28 14.15
N LEU A 225 8.47 3.13 13.69
CA LEU A 225 9.30 2.07 13.11
C LEU A 225 9.85 2.42 11.73
N GLY A 226 9.41 3.53 11.12
CA GLY A 226 9.76 3.90 9.74
C GLY A 226 8.93 3.18 8.68
N ASN A 227 7.88 2.45 9.06
CA ASN A 227 7.01 1.80 8.08
C ASN A 227 6.13 2.83 7.38
N VAL A 228 5.80 2.57 6.12
CA VAL A 228 4.58 3.10 5.50
C VAL A 228 3.41 2.27 6.04
N VAL A 229 2.23 2.86 6.25
CA VAL A 229 1.10 2.15 6.84
C VAL A 229 -0.23 2.51 6.18
N ILE A 230 -1.07 1.50 5.92
CA ILE A 230 -2.33 1.66 5.18
C ILE A 230 -3.52 1.07 5.96
N PRO A 231 -4.03 1.76 7.01
CA PRO A 231 -5.27 1.36 7.66
C PRO A 231 -6.45 1.41 6.68
N LYS A 232 -7.42 0.52 6.88
CA LYS A 232 -8.71 0.54 6.20
C LYS A 232 -9.79 1.04 7.16
N SER A 233 -10.75 1.81 6.65
CA SER A 233 -12.00 2.10 7.35
C SER A 233 -13.05 2.55 6.35
N VAL A 234 -14.32 2.20 6.59
CA VAL A 234 -15.47 2.78 5.85
C VAL A 234 -16.25 3.78 6.71
N THR A 235 -15.85 3.98 7.96
CA THR A 235 -16.53 4.90 8.88
C THR A 235 -15.78 6.24 8.92
N PRO A 236 -16.42 7.37 8.54
CA PRO A 236 -15.75 8.67 8.44
C PRO A 236 -15.05 9.13 9.72
N SER A 237 -15.62 8.87 10.91
CA SER A 237 -14.98 9.23 12.18
C SER A 237 -13.66 8.49 12.40
N ARG A 238 -13.61 7.19 12.11
CA ARG A 238 -12.39 6.37 12.16
C ARG A 238 -11.36 6.78 11.11
N ILE A 239 -11.80 7.20 9.92
CA ILE A 239 -10.90 7.73 8.88
C ILE A 239 -10.18 8.98 9.40
N LYS A 240 -10.92 9.93 9.97
CA LYS A 240 -10.35 11.16 10.57
C LYS A 240 -9.47 10.87 11.77
N GLU A 241 -9.86 9.90 12.61
CA GLU A 241 -9.06 9.48 13.77
C GLU A 241 -7.71 8.86 13.35
N ASN A 242 -7.73 7.99 12.33
CA ASN A 242 -6.54 7.25 11.90
C ASN A 242 -5.44 8.14 11.29
N ILE A 243 -5.78 9.32 10.75
CA ILE A 243 -4.79 10.28 10.22
C ILE A 243 -4.22 11.22 11.28
N ASP A 244 -4.89 11.37 12.43
CA ASP A 244 -4.46 12.21 13.55
C ASP A 244 -3.42 11.51 14.44
N VAL A 245 -2.27 11.18 13.84
CA VAL A 245 -1.16 10.43 14.49
C VAL A 245 0.19 11.13 14.36
N PHE A 246 0.21 12.44 14.06
CA PHE A 246 1.44 13.21 13.83
C PHE A 246 1.78 14.16 14.97
#